data_AF-A0A2N6SGW1-F1
#
_entry.id   AF-A0A2N6SGW1-F1
#
_cell.length_a   1.000
_cell.length_b   1.000
_cell.length_c   1.000
_cell.angle_alpha   90.00
_cell.angle_beta   90.00
_cell.angle_gamma   90.00
#
_symmetry.space_group_name_H-M   'P 1'
#
loop_
_entity.id
_entity.type
_entity.pdbx_description
1 polymer ?
#
loop_
_entity_poly.entity_id
_entity_poly.type
_entity_poly.pdbx_seq_one_letter_code
_entity_poly.pdbx_strand_id
1 'polypeptide(L)'
;MTQCKKCKNNFIEEILSFKYEDDKKIITHFLSKKSKNSDEEYELKKAENNYYNIYPEPDLNFGPEPDSEEVKPFKVIDEIEIEDVKDKLKINGWEVTLETEPNYVFYEEFIEKWDYKTTYFHRTNDIHRGHLLAKAFKKYLIPLNLLDPDSDEKHKIDAYFGKGCSENITYQSKDGNCTSDKKNGQLFFENRIIKFFEKNPEEKVKFKIYNLSLAERSLGRVLIIEGEYKNKNENNVESINYKVFIPNSY
;
A
#
# COMPACT_ATOMS: atom_id res chain seq x y z
N MET A 1 -1.03 -21.28 14.89
CA MET A 1 -2.44 -20.89 15.16
C MET A 1 -2.52 -20.21 16.51
N THR A 2 -2.97 -18.96 16.53
CA THR A 2 -3.13 -18.16 17.74
C THR A 2 -4.62 -18.12 18.11
N GLN A 3 -4.98 -18.30 19.39
CA GLN A 3 -6.38 -18.23 19.83
C GLN A 3 -6.70 -16.83 20.36
N CYS A 4 -7.75 -16.20 19.84
CA CYS A 4 -8.19 -14.92 20.34
C CYS A 4 -8.77 -15.04 21.75
N LYS A 5 -8.21 -14.30 22.72
CA LYS A 5 -8.70 -14.31 24.11
C LYS A 5 -10.18 -13.90 24.24
N LYS A 6 -10.66 -13.02 23.35
CA LYS A 6 -12.03 -12.45 23.38
C LYS A 6 -13.08 -13.35 22.73
N CYS A 7 -12.86 -13.81 21.50
CA CYS A 7 -13.86 -14.60 20.76
C CYS A 7 -13.55 -16.10 20.69
N LYS A 8 -12.44 -16.57 21.28
CA LYS A 8 -12.00 -17.97 21.34
C LYS A 8 -11.76 -18.67 19.99
N ASN A 9 -11.93 -17.96 18.88
CA ASN A 9 -11.58 -18.47 17.55
C ASN A 9 -10.06 -18.57 17.39
N ASN A 10 -9.63 -19.65 16.75
CA ASN A 10 -8.28 -19.79 16.24
C ASN A 10 -8.14 -18.98 14.96
N PHE A 11 -7.02 -18.31 14.80
CA PHE A 11 -6.67 -17.67 13.54
C PHE A 11 -5.23 -17.99 13.15
N ILE A 12 -5.01 -18.01 11.84
CA ILE A 12 -3.67 -18.03 11.26
C ILE A 12 -3.23 -16.57 11.23
N GLU A 13 -2.24 -16.28 12.06
CA GLU A 13 -1.56 -15.02 12.08
C GLU A 13 -0.54 -15.08 10.95
N GLU A 14 -0.57 -14.16 9.98
CA GLU A 14 0.57 -14.02 9.09
C GLU A 14 1.77 -13.73 9.99
N ILE A 15 2.76 -14.61 9.97
CA ILE A 15 3.89 -14.49 10.88
C ILE A 15 4.75 -13.33 10.35
N LEU A 16 4.65 -12.17 10.98
CA LEU A 16 5.55 -11.04 10.73
C LEU A 16 6.96 -11.53 11.00
N SER A 17 7.80 -11.52 9.99
CA SER A 17 9.06 -12.27 10.08
C SER A 17 10.10 -11.80 9.09
N PHE A 18 10.03 -10.54 8.66
CA PHE A 18 11.10 -9.98 7.86
C PHE A 18 12.40 -9.97 8.65
N LYS A 19 13.42 -10.62 8.10
CA LYS A 19 14.79 -10.62 8.57
C LYS A 19 15.67 -10.17 7.41
N TYR A 20 16.33 -9.02 7.58
CA TYR A 20 17.05 -8.37 6.49
C TYR A 20 18.07 -9.30 5.79
N GLU A 21 18.90 -10.00 6.54
CA GLU A 21 19.93 -10.87 5.93
C GLU A 21 19.36 -12.05 5.15
N ASP A 22 18.20 -12.57 5.59
CA ASP A 22 17.56 -13.74 4.98
C ASP A 22 16.67 -13.33 3.78
N ASP A 23 15.95 -12.22 3.92
CA ASP A 23 14.84 -11.88 3.02
C ASP A 23 15.19 -10.74 2.04
N LYS A 24 16.30 -10.00 2.20
CA LYS A 24 16.62 -8.87 1.28
C LYS A 24 16.69 -9.29 -0.18
N LYS A 25 17.24 -10.48 -0.47
CA LYS A 25 17.35 -11.02 -1.84
C LYS A 25 15.98 -11.29 -2.47
N ILE A 26 14.98 -11.66 -1.66
CA ILE A 26 13.60 -11.86 -2.11
C ILE A 26 13.00 -10.53 -2.56
N ILE A 27 13.23 -9.46 -1.78
CA ILE A 27 12.71 -8.13 -2.11
C ILE A 27 13.40 -7.57 -3.36
N THR A 28 14.72 -7.71 -3.48
CA THR A 28 15.45 -7.23 -4.66
C THR A 28 15.11 -8.04 -5.92
N HIS A 29 14.87 -9.34 -5.79
CA HIS A 29 14.36 -10.19 -6.88
C HIS A 29 12.98 -9.73 -7.36
N PHE A 30 12.06 -9.43 -6.43
CA PHE A 30 10.77 -8.83 -6.76
C PHE A 30 10.93 -7.54 -7.57
N LEU A 31 11.81 -6.63 -7.11
CA LEU A 31 12.04 -5.35 -7.77
C LEU A 31 12.61 -5.54 -9.19
N SER A 32 13.65 -6.37 -9.35
CA SER A 32 14.24 -6.67 -10.67
C SER A 32 13.22 -7.31 -11.61
N LYS A 33 12.40 -8.25 -11.11
CA LYS A 33 11.45 -8.97 -11.95
C LYS A 33 10.26 -8.11 -12.41
N LYS A 34 9.91 -7.08 -11.64
CA LYS A 34 8.70 -6.26 -11.86
C LYS A 34 8.98 -4.83 -12.28
N SER A 35 10.23 -4.41 -12.25
CA SER A 35 10.65 -3.17 -12.89
C SER A 35 10.68 -3.34 -14.41
N LYS A 36 10.48 -2.23 -15.13
CA LYS A 36 10.67 -2.20 -16.58
C LYS A 36 12.11 -2.53 -17.01
N ASN A 37 13.08 -2.21 -16.16
CA ASN A 37 14.49 -2.51 -16.39
C ASN A 37 14.89 -3.79 -15.65
N SER A 38 14.76 -4.95 -16.31
CA SER A 38 15.02 -6.26 -15.70
C SER A 38 16.47 -6.48 -15.29
N ASP A 39 17.40 -5.74 -15.90
CA ASP A 39 18.84 -5.87 -15.69
C ASP A 39 19.34 -4.99 -14.52
N GLU A 40 18.43 -4.26 -13.88
CA GLU A 40 18.77 -3.34 -12.81
C GLU A 40 18.94 -4.06 -11.47
N GLU A 41 20.11 -3.88 -10.85
CA GLU A 41 20.41 -4.40 -9.53
C GLU A 41 19.89 -3.45 -8.45
N TYR A 42 18.88 -3.90 -7.71
CA TYR A 42 18.28 -3.13 -6.63
C TYR A 42 18.96 -3.38 -5.28
N GLU A 43 19.05 -2.32 -4.48
CA GLU A 43 19.54 -2.30 -3.12
C GLU A 43 18.51 -1.72 -2.16
N LEU A 44 18.47 -2.26 -0.94
CA LEU A 44 17.69 -1.73 0.18
C LEU A 44 18.62 -1.00 1.15
N LYS A 45 18.56 0.33 1.19
CA LYS A 45 19.36 1.15 2.11
C LYS A 45 18.55 1.49 3.35
N LYS A 46 18.94 0.95 4.49
CA LYS A 46 18.24 1.17 5.77
C LYS A 46 18.24 2.65 6.12
N ALA A 47 17.05 3.22 6.32
CA ALA A 47 16.87 4.54 6.89
C ALA A 47 16.86 4.46 8.43
N GLU A 48 17.16 5.57 9.10
CA GLU A 48 17.26 5.63 10.57
C GLU A 48 15.97 5.19 11.29
N ASN A 49 14.80 5.38 10.65
CA ASN A 49 13.48 5.15 11.25
C ASN A 49 12.79 3.85 10.76
N ASN A 50 13.54 2.76 10.61
CA ASN A 50 13.00 1.40 10.42
C ASN A 50 12.22 1.15 9.11
N TYR A 51 12.63 1.81 8.03
CA TYR A 51 12.25 1.47 6.65
C TYR A 51 13.52 1.45 5.78
N TYR A 52 13.39 1.02 4.53
CA TYR A 52 14.49 0.98 3.57
C TYR A 52 14.15 1.85 2.38
N ASN A 53 15.06 2.73 1.99
CA ASN A 53 15.02 3.36 0.67
C ASN A 53 15.43 2.34 -0.38
N ILE A 54 14.75 2.34 -1.52
CA ILE A 54 15.04 1.45 -2.65
C ILE A 54 15.90 2.22 -3.65
N TYR A 55 17.02 1.63 -4.06
CA TYR A 55 17.90 2.20 -5.07
C TYR A 55 18.29 1.17 -6.13
N PRO A 56 18.40 1.55 -7.40
CA PRO A 56 17.88 2.80 -7.99
C PRO A 56 16.35 2.90 -7.83
N GLU A 57 15.76 4.05 -8.18
CA GLU A 57 14.31 4.25 -8.05
C GLU A 57 13.56 3.30 -8.99
N PRO A 58 12.73 2.39 -8.47
CA PRO A 58 12.08 1.39 -9.31
C PRO A 58 10.91 2.02 -10.09
N ASP A 59 10.81 1.65 -11.36
CA ASP A 59 9.63 1.87 -12.21
C ASP A 59 8.78 0.60 -12.24
N LEU A 60 8.02 0.38 -11.16
CA LEU A 60 7.07 -0.73 -11.08
C LEU A 60 5.74 -0.28 -11.72
N ASN A 61 5.28 -1.01 -12.73
CA ASN A 61 3.95 -0.80 -13.31
C ASN A 61 3.31 -2.15 -13.63
N PHE A 62 2.33 -2.57 -12.81
CA PHE A 62 1.55 -3.78 -13.06
C PHE A 62 0.31 -3.48 -13.92
N GLY A 63 -0.20 -2.25 -13.85
CA GLY A 63 -1.28 -1.80 -14.70
C GLY A 63 -0.83 -1.59 -16.16
N PRO A 64 -1.79 -1.37 -17.09
CA PRO A 64 -1.48 -1.04 -18.47
C PRO A 64 -0.56 0.19 -18.58
N GLU A 65 0.26 0.24 -19.63
CA GLU A 65 1.12 1.40 -19.90
C GLU A 65 0.27 2.66 -20.15
N PRO A 66 0.78 3.86 -19.81
CA PRO A 66 0.04 5.12 -19.80
C PRO A 66 -0.33 5.67 -21.18
N ASP A 67 -0.50 4.83 -22.19
CA ASP A 67 -0.97 5.23 -23.53
C ASP A 67 -2.43 5.76 -23.49
N SER A 68 -3.11 5.70 -22.34
CA SER A 68 -4.40 6.35 -22.08
C SER A 68 -4.25 7.54 -21.13
N GLU A 69 -4.88 8.67 -21.46
CA GLU A 69 -4.92 9.92 -20.68
C GLU A 69 -5.46 9.75 -19.24
N GLU A 70 -6.14 8.64 -18.93
CA GLU A 70 -6.59 8.29 -17.58
C GLU A 70 -5.98 6.97 -17.11
N VAL A 71 -5.02 7.03 -16.18
CA VAL A 71 -4.51 5.84 -15.50
C VAL A 71 -5.60 5.32 -14.56
N LYS A 72 -6.29 4.28 -15.00
CA LYS A 72 -7.31 3.60 -14.18
C LYS A 72 -6.67 2.99 -12.93
N PRO A 73 -7.37 3.00 -11.78
CA PRO A 73 -6.92 2.27 -10.62
C PRO A 73 -6.79 0.78 -10.93
N PHE A 74 -5.77 0.13 -10.39
CA PHE A 74 -5.45 -1.25 -10.69
C PHE A 74 -5.19 -2.05 -9.41
N LYS A 75 -5.94 -3.14 -9.24
CA LYS A 75 -5.73 -4.10 -8.17
C LYS A 75 -4.65 -5.09 -8.59
N VAL A 76 -3.61 -5.23 -7.78
CA VAL A 76 -2.52 -6.19 -8.05
C VAL A 76 -2.73 -7.45 -7.24
N ILE A 77 -2.82 -8.58 -7.93
CA ILE A 77 -2.77 -9.93 -7.35
C ILE A 77 -1.86 -10.74 -8.26
N ASP A 78 -0.70 -11.14 -7.75
CA ASP A 78 0.32 -11.80 -8.56
C ASP A 78 1.23 -12.72 -7.72
N GLU A 79 1.96 -13.60 -8.39
CA GLU A 79 2.90 -14.54 -7.76
C GLU A 79 4.20 -14.65 -8.58
N ILE A 80 5.34 -14.66 -7.89
CA ILE A 80 6.66 -14.80 -8.50
C ILE A 80 7.37 -16.03 -7.92
N GLU A 81 7.94 -16.84 -8.81
CA GLU A 81 8.88 -17.91 -8.45
C GLU A 81 10.28 -17.33 -8.25
N ILE A 82 10.96 -17.79 -7.20
CA ILE A 82 12.31 -17.36 -6.84
C ILE A 82 13.16 -18.63 -6.75
N GLU A 83 14.30 -18.64 -7.43
CA GLU A 83 15.24 -19.75 -7.39
C GLU A 83 15.67 -20.03 -5.94
N ASP A 84 15.78 -21.31 -5.59
CA ASP A 84 16.10 -21.80 -4.25
C ASP A 84 15.12 -21.42 -3.12
N VAL A 85 13.98 -20.79 -3.45
CA VAL A 85 12.89 -20.52 -2.48
C VAL A 85 11.73 -21.47 -2.78
N LYS A 86 11.35 -22.26 -1.78
CA LYS A 86 10.31 -23.29 -1.92
C LYS A 86 8.94 -22.71 -2.26
N ASP A 87 8.57 -21.61 -1.61
CA ASP A 87 7.24 -21.00 -1.73
C ASP A 87 7.27 -19.85 -2.73
N LYS A 88 6.17 -19.63 -3.44
CA LYS A 88 6.04 -18.46 -4.32
C LYS A 88 5.89 -17.19 -3.51
N LEU A 89 6.53 -16.11 -3.97
CA LEU A 89 6.31 -14.78 -3.44
C LEU A 89 4.95 -14.29 -3.93
N LYS A 90 4.02 -14.08 -3.01
CA LYS A 90 2.70 -13.53 -3.29
C LYS A 90 2.73 -12.01 -3.17
N ILE A 91 2.08 -11.35 -4.12
CA ILE A 91 1.97 -9.90 -4.21
C ILE A 91 0.49 -9.54 -4.18
N ASN A 92 0.11 -8.71 -3.23
CA ASN A 92 -1.24 -8.13 -3.15
C ASN A 92 -1.13 -6.64 -2.95
N GLY A 93 -1.73 -5.84 -3.84
CA GLY A 93 -1.46 -4.41 -3.87
C GLY A 93 -2.51 -3.60 -4.59
N TRP A 94 -2.18 -2.31 -4.73
CA TRP A 94 -2.96 -1.31 -5.42
C TRP A 94 -2.05 -0.33 -6.13
N GLU A 95 -2.45 0.09 -7.32
CA GLU A 95 -1.93 1.26 -8.02
C GLU A 95 -3.10 2.21 -8.24
N VAL A 96 -3.04 3.41 -7.67
CA VAL A 96 -4.12 4.40 -7.73
C VAL A 96 -3.55 5.81 -7.94
N THR A 97 -4.38 6.68 -8.49
CA THR A 97 -4.15 8.13 -8.47
C THR A 97 -5.02 8.72 -7.37
N LEU A 98 -4.40 9.45 -6.45
CA LEU A 98 -5.09 10.21 -5.42
C LEU A 98 -5.22 11.67 -5.88
N GLU A 99 -6.40 12.26 -5.71
CA GLU A 99 -6.70 13.64 -6.09
C GLU A 99 -7.78 14.23 -5.17
N THR A 100 -7.86 15.54 -5.02
CA THR A 100 -8.84 16.18 -4.11
C THR A 100 -10.27 16.18 -4.66
N GLU A 101 -10.42 16.11 -5.98
CA GLU A 101 -11.68 15.99 -6.71
C GLU A 101 -11.71 14.67 -7.50
N PRO A 102 -11.82 13.51 -6.83
CA PRO A 102 -11.75 12.21 -7.50
C PRO A 102 -12.96 11.97 -8.39
N ASN A 103 -12.73 11.32 -9.53
CA ASN A 103 -13.79 10.81 -10.40
C ASN A 103 -14.42 9.51 -9.85
N TYR A 104 -15.41 8.98 -10.56
CA TYR A 104 -16.17 7.80 -10.15
C TYR A 104 -15.46 6.46 -10.40
N VAL A 105 -14.33 6.46 -11.11
CA VAL A 105 -13.72 5.23 -11.66
C VAL A 105 -13.35 4.23 -10.56
N PHE A 106 -12.77 4.66 -9.44
CA PHE A 106 -12.42 3.74 -8.36
C PHE A 106 -13.67 3.11 -7.73
N TYR A 107 -14.76 3.88 -7.60
CA TYR A 107 -16.02 3.36 -7.08
C TYR A 107 -16.64 2.34 -8.06
N GLU A 108 -16.86 2.73 -9.32
CA GLU A 108 -17.54 1.92 -10.34
C GLU A 108 -16.78 0.63 -10.64
N GLU A 109 -15.45 0.71 -10.76
CA GLU A 109 -14.66 -0.46 -11.16
C GLU A 109 -14.41 -1.43 -10.00
N PHE A 110 -14.40 -0.96 -8.75
CA PHE A 110 -14.01 -1.80 -7.61
C PHE A 110 -15.07 -1.88 -6.53
N ILE A 111 -15.49 -0.77 -5.93
CA ILE A 111 -16.42 -0.82 -4.79
C ILE A 111 -17.81 -1.28 -5.22
N GLU A 112 -18.35 -0.75 -6.31
CA GLU A 112 -19.68 -1.08 -6.79
C GLU A 112 -19.79 -2.57 -7.17
N LYS A 113 -18.76 -3.11 -7.81
CA LYS A 113 -18.70 -4.52 -8.23
C LYS A 113 -18.28 -5.49 -7.12
N TRP A 114 -17.75 -4.99 -6.00
CA TRP A 114 -17.25 -5.82 -4.91
C TRP A 114 -18.36 -6.64 -4.24
N ASP A 115 -18.19 -7.96 -4.20
CA ASP A 115 -19.03 -8.89 -3.45
C ASP A 115 -18.67 -8.82 -1.96
N TYR A 116 -19.53 -8.19 -1.18
CA TYR A 116 -19.29 -7.79 0.20
C TYR A 116 -19.06 -9.00 1.12
N LYS A 117 -17.80 -9.35 1.36
CA LYS A 117 -17.41 -10.38 2.33
C LYS A 117 -16.59 -9.76 3.44
N THR A 118 -17.24 -9.50 4.58
CA THR A 118 -16.53 -9.07 5.77
C THR A 118 -15.78 -10.24 6.38
N THR A 119 -14.47 -10.12 6.44
CA THR A 119 -13.61 -11.05 7.14
C THR A 119 -13.29 -10.50 8.53
N TYR A 120 -13.30 -11.35 9.55
CA TYR A 120 -12.88 -10.95 10.88
C TYR A 120 -11.36 -10.99 11.00
N PHE A 121 -10.73 -9.82 11.00
CA PHE A 121 -9.30 -9.71 11.29
C PHE A 121 -9.06 -9.62 12.79
N HIS A 122 -8.11 -10.38 13.32
CA HIS A 122 -7.70 -10.23 14.71
C HIS A 122 -6.75 -9.01 14.85
N ARG A 123 -6.57 -8.51 16.08
CA ARG A 123 -5.59 -7.45 16.38
C ARG A 123 -4.91 -7.81 17.69
N THR A 124 -3.60 -7.71 17.74
CA THR A 124 -2.82 -7.78 18.99
C THR A 124 -2.11 -6.44 19.21
N ASN A 125 -1.24 -6.34 20.22
CA ASN A 125 -0.47 -5.10 20.43
C ASN A 125 0.63 -4.93 19.38
N ASP A 126 1.10 -6.04 18.80
CA ASP A 126 2.16 -6.07 17.80
C ASP A 126 1.58 -6.34 16.38
N ILE A 127 0.41 -6.99 16.39
CA ILE A 127 -0.58 -7.34 15.36
C ILE A 127 -1.54 -6.27 14.84
N HIS A 128 -1.23 -5.47 13.82
CA HIS A 128 -2.18 -4.50 13.28
C HIS A 128 -2.91 -4.98 12.00
N ARG A 129 -4.12 -4.43 11.80
CA ARG A 129 -4.90 -4.56 10.56
C ARG A 129 -4.43 -3.46 9.62
N GLY A 130 -3.41 -3.74 8.81
CA GLY A 130 -2.84 -2.75 7.92
C GLY A 130 -3.71 -2.59 6.69
N HIS A 131 -4.32 -1.43 6.50
CA HIS A 131 -5.00 -1.09 5.25
C HIS A 131 -3.99 -0.94 4.12
N LEU A 132 -4.27 -1.44 2.91
CA LEU A 132 -3.44 -1.11 1.74
C LEU A 132 -3.74 0.33 1.30
N LEU A 133 -5.02 0.66 1.15
CA LEU A 133 -5.53 2.02 0.95
C LEU A 133 -6.15 2.49 2.27
N ALA A 134 -5.48 3.44 2.94
CA ALA A 134 -5.93 3.97 4.22
C ALA A 134 -7.33 4.57 4.14
N LYS A 135 -8.07 4.48 5.25
CA LYS A 135 -9.35 5.17 5.41
C LYS A 135 -9.24 6.68 5.18
N ALA A 136 -8.09 7.29 5.50
CA ALA A 136 -7.84 8.71 5.26
C ALA A 136 -7.85 9.06 3.75
N PHE A 137 -7.57 8.10 2.88
CA PHE A 137 -7.61 8.27 1.42
C PHE A 137 -9.00 8.15 0.81
N LYS A 138 -10.01 7.78 1.61
CA LYS A 138 -11.41 7.68 1.14
C LYS A 138 -11.86 8.93 0.38
N LYS A 139 -11.53 10.13 0.88
CA LYS A 139 -11.89 11.41 0.24
C LYS A 139 -11.07 11.76 -1.01
N TYR A 140 -9.97 11.05 -1.26
CA TYR A 140 -9.11 11.24 -2.43
C TYR A 140 -9.32 10.18 -3.52
N LEU A 141 -10.25 9.25 -3.28
CA LEU A 141 -10.57 8.12 -4.17
C LEU A 141 -12.05 8.05 -4.53
N ILE A 142 -12.92 8.72 -3.77
CA ILE A 142 -14.38 8.64 -3.91
C ILE A 142 -14.98 10.04 -4.01
N PRO A 143 -15.81 10.32 -5.03
CA PRO A 143 -16.51 11.59 -5.17
C PRO A 143 -17.31 11.97 -3.92
N LEU A 144 -17.30 13.25 -3.56
CA LEU A 144 -17.92 13.74 -2.31
C LEU A 144 -19.41 13.41 -2.19
N ASN A 145 -20.15 13.42 -3.30
CA ASN A 145 -21.58 13.09 -3.31
C ASN A 145 -21.87 11.62 -2.95
N LEU A 146 -20.94 10.69 -3.20
CA LEU A 146 -21.05 9.29 -2.75
C LEU A 146 -20.65 9.11 -1.27
N LEU A 147 -20.08 10.15 -0.67
CA LEU A 147 -19.70 10.17 0.75
C LEU A 147 -20.74 10.83 1.64
N ASP A 148 -21.76 11.45 1.03
CA ASP A 148 -22.88 12.08 1.72
C ASP A 148 -23.58 11.06 2.65
N PRO A 149 -23.88 11.42 3.91
CA PRO A 149 -24.67 10.60 4.81
C PRO A 149 -25.93 9.97 4.21
N ASP A 150 -26.58 10.65 3.25
CA ASP A 150 -27.83 10.22 2.62
C ASP A 150 -27.62 9.39 1.32
N SER A 151 -26.37 9.13 0.91
CA SER A 151 -26.06 8.26 -0.23
C SER A 151 -26.28 6.78 0.11
N ASP A 152 -27.03 6.08 -0.75
CA ASP A 152 -27.29 4.65 -0.62
C ASP A 152 -26.00 3.81 -0.71
N GLU A 153 -24.97 4.34 -1.35
CA GLU A 153 -23.67 3.71 -1.63
C GLU A 153 -22.70 3.80 -0.45
N LYS A 154 -22.93 4.77 0.45
CA LYS A 154 -22.03 5.09 1.56
C LYS A 154 -21.72 3.89 2.44
N HIS A 155 -22.70 3.02 2.69
CA HIS A 155 -22.51 1.83 3.52
C HIS A 155 -21.45 0.90 2.91
N LYS A 156 -21.48 0.71 1.60
CA LYS A 156 -20.56 -0.17 0.86
C LYS A 156 -19.15 0.41 0.87
N ILE A 157 -19.05 1.73 0.64
CA ILE A 157 -17.79 2.47 0.69
C ILE A 157 -17.18 2.41 2.11
N ASP A 158 -17.97 2.69 3.14
CA ASP A 158 -17.53 2.63 4.54
C ASP A 158 -17.04 1.25 4.93
N ALA A 159 -17.65 0.22 4.37
CA ALA A 159 -17.29 -1.14 4.67
C ALA A 159 -16.02 -1.59 3.91
N TYR A 160 -15.78 -1.09 2.71
CA TYR A 160 -14.53 -1.29 1.96
C TYR A 160 -13.32 -0.67 2.68
N PHE A 161 -13.45 0.57 3.16
CA PHE A 161 -12.42 1.22 4.00
C PHE A 161 -12.52 0.82 5.48
N GLY A 162 -13.44 -0.09 5.81
CA GLY A 162 -13.68 -0.61 7.14
C GLY A 162 -12.61 -1.61 7.57
N LYS A 163 -12.68 -2.08 8.82
CA LYS A 163 -11.69 -2.99 9.41
C LYS A 163 -11.89 -4.48 9.06
N GLY A 164 -12.80 -4.78 8.14
CA GLY A 164 -13.19 -6.14 7.77
C GLY A 164 -13.05 -6.46 6.27
N CYS A 165 -12.58 -5.51 5.46
CA CYS A 165 -12.41 -5.71 4.02
C CYS A 165 -11.11 -6.48 3.75
N SER A 166 -11.21 -7.75 3.39
CA SER A 166 -10.03 -8.58 3.08
C SER A 166 -9.30 -8.17 1.81
N GLU A 167 -9.98 -7.50 0.88
CA GLU A 167 -9.38 -6.94 -0.33
C GLU A 167 -8.43 -5.77 -0.04
N ASN A 168 -8.60 -5.12 1.11
CA ASN A 168 -7.89 -3.91 1.49
C ASN A 168 -7.13 -4.05 2.82
N ILE A 169 -7.08 -5.23 3.43
CA ILE A 169 -6.38 -5.46 4.71
C ILE A 169 -5.45 -6.66 4.59
N THR A 170 -4.20 -6.45 5.00
CA THR A 170 -3.27 -7.53 5.35
C THR A 170 -2.73 -7.31 6.77
N TYR A 171 -2.18 -8.35 7.39
CA TYR A 171 -1.57 -8.19 8.70
C TYR A 171 -0.25 -7.43 8.59
N GLN A 172 -0.03 -6.49 9.51
CA GLN A 172 1.16 -5.65 9.53
C GLN A 172 1.61 -5.43 10.97
N SER A 173 2.92 -5.38 11.19
CA SER A 173 3.49 -5.07 12.50
C SER A 173 3.04 -3.69 12.93
N LYS A 174 2.91 -3.49 14.24
CA LYS A 174 2.62 -2.17 14.81
C LYS A 174 3.55 -1.11 14.23
N ASP A 175 4.83 -1.44 14.10
CA ASP A 175 5.86 -0.51 13.64
C ASP A 175 5.87 -0.32 12.12
N GLY A 176 5.49 -1.32 11.35
CA GLY A 176 5.28 -1.20 9.91
C GLY A 176 4.00 -0.43 9.57
N ASN A 177 2.98 -0.51 10.42
CA ASN A 177 1.68 0.17 10.20
C ASN A 177 1.65 1.60 10.74
N CYS A 178 2.15 1.82 11.96
CA CYS A 178 2.06 3.10 12.66
C CYS A 178 3.35 3.93 12.49
N THR A 179 3.29 5.17 12.95
CA THR A 179 4.47 6.03 13.08
C THR A 179 4.70 6.35 14.56
N SER A 180 5.95 6.50 14.95
CA SER A 180 6.42 7.00 16.25
C SER A 180 7.69 7.82 16.06
N ASP A 181 8.17 8.47 17.11
CA ASP A 181 9.40 9.27 17.05
C ASP A 181 10.65 8.50 16.58
N LYS A 182 10.63 7.17 16.67
CA LYS A 182 11.76 6.29 16.33
C LYS A 182 11.52 5.43 15.08
N LYS A 183 10.29 5.37 14.59
CA LYS A 183 9.89 4.41 13.53
C LYS A 183 8.86 5.05 12.61
N ASN A 184 9.16 5.03 11.32
CA ASN A 184 8.33 5.53 10.24
C ASN A 184 7.75 4.33 9.48
N GLY A 185 6.61 3.83 9.94
CA GLY A 185 5.80 2.89 9.19
C GLY A 185 4.93 3.59 8.13
N GLN A 186 3.96 2.86 7.60
CA GLN A 186 3.11 3.30 6.50
C GLN A 186 2.39 4.62 6.81
N LEU A 187 1.86 4.78 8.03
CA LEU A 187 1.18 6.01 8.45
C LEU A 187 2.05 7.27 8.28
N PHE A 188 3.38 7.17 8.40
CA PHE A 188 4.29 8.30 8.15
C PHE A 188 4.15 8.82 6.72
N PHE A 189 4.21 7.91 5.75
CA PHE A 189 4.15 8.24 4.33
C PHE A 189 2.74 8.66 3.89
N GLU A 190 1.70 8.04 4.45
CA GLU A 190 0.32 8.47 4.24
C GLU A 190 0.07 9.91 4.70
N ASN A 191 0.62 10.28 5.87
CA ASN A 191 0.55 11.66 6.35
C ASN A 191 1.33 12.65 5.47
N ARG A 192 2.39 12.21 4.78
CA ARG A 192 3.12 13.06 3.83
C ARG A 192 2.26 13.40 2.61
N ILE A 193 1.49 12.45 2.12
CA ILE A 193 0.54 12.66 1.03
C ILE A 193 -0.55 13.66 1.45
N ILE A 194 -1.12 13.47 2.64
CA ILE A 194 -2.15 14.40 3.15
C ILE A 194 -1.61 15.83 3.23
N LYS A 195 -0.40 16.01 3.80
CA LYS A 195 0.26 17.33 3.88
C LYS A 195 0.59 17.91 2.50
N PHE A 196 0.90 17.07 1.51
CA PHE A 196 1.11 17.52 0.14
C PHE A 196 -0.18 18.11 -0.43
N PHE A 197 -1.32 17.43 -0.29
CA PHE A 197 -2.62 17.95 -0.74
C PHE A 197 -3.09 19.19 0.02
N GLU A 198 -2.75 19.34 1.31
CA GLU A 198 -3.07 20.57 2.07
C GLU A 198 -2.41 21.82 1.47
N LYS A 199 -1.24 21.66 0.84
CA LYS A 199 -0.53 22.76 0.18
C LYS A 199 -0.86 22.86 -1.30
N ASN A 200 -1.06 21.72 -1.96
CA ASN A 200 -1.18 21.57 -3.41
C ASN A 200 -2.48 20.82 -3.75
N PRO A 201 -3.66 21.41 -3.51
CA PRO A 201 -4.93 20.71 -3.64
C PRO A 201 -5.28 20.33 -5.08
N GLU A 202 -4.79 21.07 -6.07
CA GLU A 202 -5.06 20.81 -7.50
C GLU A 202 -4.20 19.68 -8.07
N GLU A 203 -3.19 19.23 -7.33
CA GLU A 203 -2.25 18.22 -7.81
C GLU A 203 -2.75 16.80 -7.61
N LYS A 204 -2.10 15.87 -8.32
CA LYS A 204 -2.36 14.43 -8.21
C LYS A 204 -1.15 13.70 -7.64
N VAL A 205 -1.41 12.64 -6.89
CA VAL A 205 -0.36 11.77 -6.35
C VAL A 205 -0.57 10.36 -6.86
N LYS A 206 0.41 9.82 -7.58
CA LYS A 206 0.48 8.39 -7.90
C LYS A 206 0.88 7.64 -6.63
N PHE A 207 0.03 6.71 -6.21
CA PHE A 207 0.24 5.90 -5.03
C PHE A 207 0.19 4.43 -5.43
N LYS A 208 1.32 3.73 -5.25
CA LYS A 208 1.40 2.28 -5.43
C LYS A 208 1.86 1.62 -4.16
N ILE A 209 1.17 0.56 -3.76
CA ILE A 209 1.48 -0.21 -2.56
C ILE A 209 1.37 -1.70 -2.86
N TYR A 210 2.38 -2.46 -2.47
CA TYR A 210 2.43 -3.91 -2.70
C TYR A 210 2.82 -4.61 -1.40
N ASN A 211 1.92 -5.40 -0.85
CA ASN A 211 2.21 -6.32 0.24
C ASN A 211 2.87 -7.58 -0.31
N LEU A 212 4.03 -7.91 0.24
CA LEU A 212 4.85 -9.05 -0.15
C LEU A 212 4.78 -10.11 0.95
N SER A 213 4.40 -11.33 0.57
CA SER A 213 4.29 -12.45 1.50
C SER A 213 4.83 -13.74 0.90
N LEU A 214 5.46 -14.56 1.74
CA LEU A 214 6.03 -15.85 1.37
C LEU A 214 5.39 -16.93 2.24
N ALA A 215 4.66 -17.87 1.63
CA ALA A 215 3.77 -18.78 2.36
C ALA A 215 2.84 -18.00 3.31
N GLU A 216 2.91 -18.25 4.62
CA GLU A 216 2.15 -17.55 5.66
C GLU A 216 2.93 -16.36 6.27
N ARG A 217 4.16 -16.09 5.82
CA ARG A 217 5.01 -15.01 6.33
C ARG A 217 4.73 -13.71 5.57
N SER A 218 4.38 -12.65 6.29
CA SER A 218 4.33 -11.31 5.70
C SER A 218 5.70 -10.66 5.81
N LEU A 219 6.29 -10.28 4.67
CA LEU A 219 7.63 -9.69 4.60
C LEU A 219 7.58 -8.17 4.76
N GLY A 220 6.55 -7.50 4.26
CA GLY A 220 6.50 -6.05 4.26
C GLY A 220 5.75 -5.50 3.08
N ARG A 221 5.89 -4.18 2.92
CA ARG A 221 5.23 -3.45 1.84
C ARG A 221 6.23 -2.62 1.07
N VAL A 222 6.20 -2.74 -0.26
CA VAL A 222 6.83 -1.76 -1.15
C VAL A 222 5.83 -0.63 -1.36
N LEU A 223 6.30 0.60 -1.22
CA LEU A 223 5.50 1.80 -1.35
C LEU A 223 6.19 2.76 -2.32
N ILE A 224 5.42 3.19 -3.33
CA ILE A 224 5.82 4.15 -4.35
C ILE A 224 4.84 5.32 -4.28
N ILE A 225 5.37 6.52 -4.06
CA ILE A 225 4.61 7.76 -3.99
C ILE A 225 5.30 8.75 -4.91
N GLU A 226 4.55 9.31 -5.86
CA GLU A 226 5.07 10.29 -6.81
C GLU A 226 4.04 11.40 -7.01
N GLY A 227 4.45 12.65 -6.84
CA GLY A 227 3.67 13.84 -7.13
C GLY A 227 4.59 15.03 -7.32
N GLU A 228 4.29 15.89 -8.28
CA GLU A 228 5.06 17.09 -8.58
C GLU A 228 4.11 18.28 -8.67
N TYR A 229 4.45 19.38 -7.99
CA TYR A 229 3.85 20.69 -8.20
C TYR A 229 4.87 21.59 -8.88
N LYS A 230 4.51 22.15 -10.05
CA LYS A 230 5.33 23.14 -10.76
C LYS A 230 4.63 24.48 -10.71
N ASN A 231 5.05 25.34 -9.79
CA ASN A 231 4.60 26.72 -9.77
C ASN A 231 5.07 27.42 -11.05
N LYS A 232 4.14 27.87 -11.91
CA LYS A 232 4.50 28.54 -13.18
C LYS A 232 5.21 29.89 -12.97
N ASN A 233 5.11 30.46 -11.76
CA ASN A 233 5.62 31.81 -11.44
C ASN A 233 6.90 31.80 -10.59
N GLU A 234 7.32 30.63 -10.09
CA GLU A 234 8.53 30.48 -9.28
C GLU A 234 9.29 29.26 -9.80
N ASN A 235 10.62 29.33 -9.95
CA ASN A 235 11.46 28.18 -10.32
C ASN A 235 11.53 27.10 -9.21
N ASN A 236 10.54 27.03 -8.32
CA ASN A 236 10.50 26.14 -7.18
C ASN A 236 9.55 24.97 -7.49
N VAL A 237 10.10 23.76 -7.54
CA VAL A 237 9.35 22.52 -7.71
C VAL A 237 9.19 21.89 -6.33
N GLU A 238 7.97 21.85 -5.78
CA GLU A 238 7.68 21.02 -4.61
C GLU A 238 7.27 19.64 -5.12
N SER A 239 7.99 18.60 -4.71
CA SER A 239 7.67 17.22 -5.09
C SER A 239 7.59 16.31 -3.88
N ILE A 240 6.75 15.29 -4.00
CA ILE A 240 6.71 14.14 -3.11
C ILE A 240 7.17 12.93 -3.91
N ASN A 241 8.36 12.43 -3.61
CA ASN A 241 8.89 11.21 -4.20
C ASN A 241 9.40 10.29 -3.09
N TYR A 242 8.75 9.14 -2.92
CA TYR A 242 9.19 8.09 -2.01
C TYR A 242 9.12 6.72 -2.69
N LYS A 243 10.25 6.02 -2.68
CA LYS A 243 10.39 4.63 -3.13
C LYS A 243 10.98 3.82 -1.99
N VAL A 244 10.12 3.18 -1.21
CA VAL A 244 10.51 2.59 0.07
C VAL A 244 9.99 1.18 0.25
N PHE A 245 10.73 0.40 1.01
CA PHE A 245 10.27 -0.87 1.57
C PHE A 245 10.08 -0.71 3.08
N ILE A 246 8.86 -0.99 3.54
CA ILE A 246 8.47 -0.95 4.95
C ILE A 246 8.44 -2.41 5.44
N PRO A 247 9.42 -2.83 6.26
CA PRO A 247 9.54 -4.21 6.70
C PRO A 247 8.43 -4.58 7.67
N ASN A 248 7.97 -5.82 7.58
CA ASN A 248 7.08 -6.40 8.56
C ASN A 248 7.89 -7.21 9.59
N SER A 249 8.53 -6.49 10.51
CA SER A 249 9.38 -7.04 11.57
C SER A 249 8.81 -6.76 12.96
N TYR A 250 9.22 -7.58 13.93
CA TYR A 250 9.11 -7.27 15.36
C TYR A 250 10.20 -6.27 15.81
#